data_AF-A0A1A0M0X8-F1
#
_entry.id   AF-A0A1A0M0X8-F1
#
_cell.length_a   1.000
_cell.length_b   1.000
_cell.length_c   1.000
_cell.angle_alpha   90.00
_cell.angle_beta   90.00
_cell.angle_gamma   90.00
#
_symmetry.space_group_name_H-M   'P 1'
#
loop_
_entity.id
_entity.type
_entity.pdbx_description
1 polymer ?
#
loop_
_entity_poly.entity_id
_entity_poly.type
_entity_poly.pdbx_seq_one_letter_code
_entity_poly.pdbx_strand_id
1 'polypeptide(L)'
;MVTGVPQEERAQIDAVGRRLAQKYAQLPNDHVAGVVEQVYATFNHSRLRGFVPLLVEKRAAEELASSTASRLPFGVSRGELLRDSGGKPGSSFDPAAKPHGGAVVEPGVGAR
;
A
#
# COMPACT_ATOMS: atom_id res chain seq x y z
N MET A 1 -0.42 -18.83 33.28
CA MET A 1 0.28 -19.42 32.13
C MET A 1 -0.72 -19.46 30.97
N VAL A 2 -0.67 -18.51 30.03
CA VAL A 2 -1.50 -18.60 28.81
C VAL A 2 -0.64 -19.30 27.76
N THR A 3 -0.77 -20.62 27.71
CA THR A 3 -0.33 -21.41 26.56
C THR A 3 -1.42 -21.28 25.51
N GLY A 4 -1.28 -20.27 24.64
CA GLY A 4 -2.07 -20.20 23.42
C GLY A 4 -1.75 -21.44 22.59
N VAL A 5 -2.68 -22.38 22.53
CA VAL A 5 -2.59 -23.49 21.60
C VAL A 5 -2.55 -22.87 20.20
N PRO A 6 -1.66 -23.30 19.29
CA PRO A 6 -1.53 -22.68 17.95
C PRO A 6 -2.86 -22.60 17.17
N GLN A 7 -3.85 -23.42 17.53
CA GLN A 7 -5.19 -23.41 16.98
C GLN A 7 -6.07 -22.25 17.48
N GLU A 8 -5.92 -21.86 18.75
CA GLU A 8 -6.59 -20.70 19.36
C GLU A 8 -6.03 -19.40 18.76
N GLU A 9 -4.69 -19.31 18.62
CA GLU A 9 -4.03 -18.20 17.91
C GLU A 9 -4.58 -18.07 16.50
N ARG A 10 -4.69 -19.18 15.76
CA ARG A 10 -5.21 -19.16 14.38
C ARG A 10 -6.66 -18.69 14.32
N ALA A 11 -7.53 -19.14 15.23
CA ALA A 11 -8.92 -18.70 15.31
C ALA A 11 -9.03 -17.19 15.61
N GLN A 12 -8.14 -16.67 16.46
CA GLN A 12 -8.07 -15.25 16.77
C GLN A 12 -7.59 -14.42 15.58
N ILE A 13 -6.61 -14.91 14.81
CA ILE A 13 -6.17 -14.27 13.55
C ILE A 13 -7.31 -14.26 12.52
N ASP A 14 -8.07 -15.34 12.39
CA ASP A 14 -9.23 -15.40 11.50
C ASP A 14 -10.33 -14.39 11.90
N ALA A 15 -10.55 -14.23 13.21
CA ALA A 15 -11.44 -13.20 13.73
C ALA A 15 -10.93 -11.78 13.45
N VAL A 16 -9.62 -11.54 13.55
CA VAL A 16 -8.98 -10.27 13.15
C VAL A 16 -9.23 -9.99 11.67
N GLY A 17 -9.00 -10.97 10.79
CA GLY A 17 -9.24 -10.84 9.35
C GLY A 17 -10.67 -10.43 9.03
N ARG A 18 -11.66 -11.07 9.66
CA ARG A 18 -13.08 -10.69 9.51
C ARG A 18 -13.39 -9.27 9.97
N ARG A 19 -12.86 -8.84 11.11
CA ARG A 19 -13.02 -7.46 11.61
C ARG A 19 -12.40 -6.43 10.66
N LEU A 20 -11.21 -6.70 10.15
CA LEU A 20 -10.55 -5.83 9.18
C LEU A 20 -11.29 -5.79 7.86
N ALA A 21 -11.79 -6.92 7.36
CA ALA A 21 -12.59 -6.96 6.14
C ALA A 21 -13.89 -6.15 6.26
N GLN A 22 -14.54 -6.17 7.43
CA GLN A 22 -15.69 -5.31 7.70
C GLN A 22 -15.30 -3.82 7.79
N LYS A 23 -14.18 -3.51 8.45
CA LYS A 23 -13.70 -2.13 8.61
C LYS A 23 -13.24 -1.49 7.29
N TYR A 24 -12.60 -2.28 6.43
CA TYR A 24 -12.07 -1.87 5.14
C TYR A 24 -12.89 -2.49 3.99
N ALA A 25 -14.22 -2.45 4.07
CA ALA A 25 -15.13 -3.06 3.08
C ALA A 25 -14.97 -2.54 1.64
N GLN A 26 -14.30 -1.39 1.47
CA GLN A 26 -13.91 -0.83 0.18
C GLN A 26 -12.72 -1.55 -0.50
N LEU A 27 -12.03 -2.44 0.22
CA LEU A 27 -10.93 -3.25 -0.30
C LEU A 27 -11.40 -4.69 -0.59
N PRO A 28 -10.83 -5.35 -1.61
CA PRO A 28 -11.11 -6.76 -1.85
C PRO A 28 -10.77 -7.60 -0.62
N ASN A 29 -11.64 -8.56 -0.29
CA ASN A 29 -11.44 -9.43 0.87
C ASN A 29 -10.11 -10.21 0.77
N ASP A 30 -9.75 -10.64 -0.43
CA ASP A 30 -8.49 -11.32 -0.73
C ASP A 30 -7.27 -10.46 -0.38
N HIS A 31 -7.34 -9.15 -0.66
CA HIS A 31 -6.27 -8.20 -0.30
C HIS A 31 -6.15 -8.05 1.22
N VAL A 32 -7.27 -7.95 1.93
CA VAL A 32 -7.27 -7.89 3.41
C VAL A 32 -6.68 -9.17 4.00
N ALA A 33 -7.08 -10.34 3.49
CA ALA A 33 -6.57 -11.64 3.92
C ALA A 33 -5.05 -11.76 3.66
N GLY A 34 -4.59 -11.34 2.49
CA GLY A 34 -3.17 -11.33 2.13
C GLY A 34 -2.34 -10.45 3.06
N VAL A 35 -2.81 -9.24 3.39
CA VAL A 35 -2.11 -8.35 4.34
C VAL A 35 -2.06 -8.96 5.74
N VAL A 36 -3.17 -9.54 6.22
CA VAL A 36 -3.20 -10.19 7.54
C VAL A 36 -2.24 -11.37 7.62
N GLU A 37 -2.20 -12.25 6.61
CA GLU A 37 -1.30 -13.40 6.58
C GLU A 37 0.17 -12.94 6.49
N GLN A 38 0.47 -11.94 5.66
CA GLN A 38 1.82 -11.36 5.56
C GLN A 38 2.28 -10.81 6.91
N VAL A 39 1.45 -10.01 7.57
CA VAL A 39 1.76 -9.44 8.89
C VAL A 39 1.90 -10.54 9.93
N TYR A 40 1.02 -11.53 9.94
CA TYR A 40 1.11 -12.69 10.84
C TYR A 40 2.43 -13.45 10.68
N ALA A 41 2.88 -13.66 9.44
CA ALA A 41 4.16 -14.31 9.17
C ALA A 41 5.36 -13.55 9.78
N THR A 42 5.31 -12.22 9.88
CA THR A 42 6.37 -11.43 10.52
C THR A 42 6.52 -11.73 12.02
N PHE A 43 5.47 -12.23 12.66
CA PHE A 43 5.47 -12.58 14.08
C PHE A 43 5.74 -14.06 14.36
N ASN A 44 6.08 -14.88 13.35
CA ASN A 44 6.37 -16.31 13.53
C ASN A 44 7.52 -16.60 14.51
N HIS A 45 8.44 -15.64 14.69
CA HIS A 45 9.56 -15.77 15.63
C HIS A 45 9.30 -15.06 16.98
N SER A 46 8.09 -14.54 17.20
CA SER A 46 7.74 -13.84 18.44
C SER A 46 7.63 -14.81 19.60
N ARG A 47 8.31 -14.47 20.71
CA ARG A 47 8.26 -15.25 21.96
C ARG A 47 6.95 -15.05 22.73
N LEU A 48 6.21 -13.97 22.45
CA LEU A 48 4.97 -13.60 23.14
C LEU A 48 3.76 -13.81 22.23
N ARG A 49 3.48 -15.09 21.95
CA ARG A 49 2.39 -15.56 21.07
C ARG A 49 1.00 -15.08 21.47
N GLY A 50 0.73 -14.96 22.78
CA GLY A 50 -0.57 -14.47 23.27
C GLY A 50 -0.94 -13.03 22.87
N PHE A 51 0.02 -12.23 22.39
CA PHE A 51 -0.20 -10.86 21.91
C PHE A 51 -0.13 -10.74 20.39
N VAL A 52 0.25 -11.81 19.69
CA VAL A 52 0.39 -11.80 18.22
C VAL A 52 -0.91 -11.34 17.54
N PRO A 53 -2.11 -11.81 17.92
CA PRO A 53 -3.34 -11.36 17.27
C PRO A 53 -3.59 -9.85 17.36
N LEU A 54 -3.28 -9.24 18.52
CA LEU A 54 -3.42 -7.79 18.70
C LEU A 54 -2.40 -7.02 17.87
N LEU A 55 -1.15 -7.49 17.81
CA LEU A 55 -0.10 -6.86 17.02
C LEU A 55 -0.37 -6.96 15.52
N VAL A 56 -0.87 -8.12 15.07
CA VAL A 56 -1.30 -8.33 13.69
C VAL A 56 -2.43 -7.39 13.33
N GLU A 57 -3.45 -7.27 14.18
CA GLU A 57 -4.57 -6.36 13.94
C GLU A 57 -4.11 -4.91 13.79
N LYS A 58 -3.24 -4.44 14.69
CA LYS A 58 -2.68 -3.07 14.63
C LYS A 58 -1.93 -2.83 13.34
N ARG A 59 -0.97 -3.69 13.01
CA ARG A 59 -0.09 -3.50 11.85
C ARG A 59 -0.82 -3.70 10.52
N ALA A 60 -1.72 -4.68 10.43
CA ALA A 60 -2.55 -4.86 9.24
C ALA A 60 -3.48 -3.65 9.02
N ALA A 61 -4.04 -3.05 10.08
CA ALA A 61 -4.85 -1.84 9.94
C ALA A 61 -4.05 -0.63 9.40
N GLU A 62 -2.78 -0.49 9.78
CA GLU A 62 -1.89 0.58 9.28
C GLU A 62 -1.55 0.39 7.79
N GLU A 63 -1.23 -0.84 7.38
CA GLU A 63 -0.95 -1.19 5.99
C GLU A 63 -2.19 -0.99 5.10
N LEU A 64 -3.36 -1.43 5.56
CA LEU A 64 -4.62 -1.26 4.84
C LEU A 64 -5.03 0.22 4.76
N ALA A 65 -4.80 1.01 5.81
CA ALA A 65 -5.06 2.45 5.79
C ALA A 65 -4.16 3.20 4.79
N SER A 66 -2.89 2.79 4.67
CA SER A 66 -1.97 3.33 3.65
C SER A 66 -2.42 2.96 2.23
N SER A 67 -2.98 1.76 2.06
CA SER A 67 -3.52 1.26 0.78
C SER A 67 -4.84 1.94 0.37
N THR A 68 -5.66 2.39 1.33
CA THR A 68 -6.85 3.21 1.03
C THR A 68 -6.49 4.66 0.78
N ALA A 69 -5.55 5.23 1.54
CA ALA A 69 -5.11 6.61 1.38
C ALA A 69 -4.46 6.86 0.02
N SER A 70 -3.68 5.89 -0.48
CA SER A 70 -3.08 5.93 -1.82
C SER A 70 -4.10 5.77 -2.97
N ARG A 71 -5.34 5.33 -2.68
CA ARG A 71 -6.44 5.18 -3.66
C ARG A 71 -7.35 6.40 -3.77
N LEU A 72 -7.24 7.39 -2.88
CA LEU A 72 -8.01 8.63 -2.98
C LEU A 72 -7.23 9.66 -3.83
N PRO A 73 -7.84 10.25 -4.87
CA PRO A 73 -7.21 11.32 -5.64
C PRO A 73 -7.33 12.64 -4.87
N PHE A 74 -6.75 12.74 -3.68
CA PHE A 74 -6.51 14.06 -3.09
C PHE A 74 -5.34 13.96 -2.12
N GLY A 75 -4.21 14.48 -2.57
CA GLY A 75 -3.10 14.83 -1.68
C GLY A 75 -3.62 15.82 -0.65
N VAL A 76 -3.61 15.39 0.61
CA VAL A 76 -3.52 16.32 1.74
C VAL A 76 -2.57 15.67 2.72
N SER A 77 -1.29 15.94 2.50
CA SER A 77 -0.27 15.71 3.51
C SER A 77 -0.68 16.46 4.76
N ARG A 78 -0.78 15.71 5.86
CA ARG A 78 -1.19 16.15 7.20
C ARG A 78 -0.15 17.10 7.81
N GLY A 79 0.01 18.29 7.24
CA GLY A 79 1.02 19.26 7.68
C GLY A 79 0.93 20.68 7.13
N GLU A 80 0.06 20.99 6.16
CA GLU A 80 0.09 22.30 5.50
C GLU A 80 -1.08 23.19 5.93
N LEU A 81 -0.97 23.72 7.15
CA LEU A 81 -1.79 24.82 7.63
C LEU A 81 -0.89 25.97 8.06
N LEU A 82 -0.18 26.58 7.11
CA LEU A 82 0.24 27.96 7.27
C LEU A 82 0.11 28.69 5.94
N ARG A 83 -0.96 29.45 5.89
CA ARG A 83 -1.29 30.40 4.84
C ARG A 83 -0.13 31.38 4.71
N ASP A 84 0.43 31.51 3.52
CA ASP A 84 0.95 32.80 3.09
C ASP A 84 0.36 33.15 1.73
N SER A 85 -0.13 34.38 1.68
CA SER A 85 -0.96 34.92 0.62
C SER A 85 -0.04 35.68 -0.32
N GLY A 86 -0.06 35.38 -1.62
CA GLY A 86 0.72 36.22 -2.52
C GLY A 86 0.85 35.75 -3.96
N GLY A 87 -0.01 36.28 -4.83
CA GLY A 87 0.53 37.00 -5.98
C GLY A 87 0.70 36.24 -7.29
N LYS A 88 -0.30 36.51 -8.14
CA LYS A 88 -0.18 36.95 -9.55
C LYS A 88 -0.25 35.87 -10.65
N PRO A 89 -1.25 35.98 -11.55
CA PRO A 89 -1.32 35.21 -12.79
C PRO A 89 -0.53 35.92 -13.91
N GLY A 90 0.09 35.12 -14.78
CA GLY A 90 0.45 35.53 -16.13
C GLY A 90 1.88 35.20 -16.55
N SER A 91 2.03 34.29 -17.50
CA SER A 91 2.83 34.45 -18.74
C SER A 91 2.68 33.14 -19.54
N SER A 92 1.95 33.14 -20.66
CA SER A 92 2.51 33.31 -22.03
C SER A 92 3.26 32.04 -22.49
N PHE A 93 2.68 31.22 -23.39
CA PHE A 93 3.04 31.11 -24.83
C PHE A 93 4.54 30.74 -25.02
N ASP A 94 4.92 29.57 -25.55
CA ASP A 94 4.70 29.07 -26.92
C ASP A 94 4.96 27.53 -27.05
N PRO A 95 4.20 26.79 -27.89
CA PRO A 95 4.53 25.42 -28.30
C PRO A 95 5.09 25.36 -29.73
N ALA A 96 6.41 25.38 -29.91
CA ALA A 96 7.04 25.02 -31.19
C ALA A 96 8.52 24.66 -31.07
N ALA A 97 8.89 23.38 -31.25
CA ALA A 97 10.11 22.98 -31.95
C ALA A 97 10.19 21.45 -32.15
N LYS A 98 9.79 21.04 -33.35
CA LYS A 98 10.33 19.99 -34.26
C LYS A 98 10.84 18.63 -33.71
N PRO A 99 10.36 17.51 -34.30
CA PRO A 99 11.06 16.23 -34.24
C PRO A 99 12.21 16.17 -35.26
N HIS A 100 13.42 15.87 -34.79
CA HIS A 100 14.47 15.23 -35.59
C HIS A 100 14.35 13.72 -35.29
N GLY A 101 14.10 12.81 -36.24
CA GLY A 101 14.81 12.65 -37.50
C GLY A 101 15.99 11.71 -37.24
N GLY A 102 15.84 10.43 -37.57
CA GLY A 102 16.91 9.44 -37.37
C GLY A 102 16.49 8.01 -37.70
N ALA A 103 16.16 7.76 -38.96
CA ALA A 103 16.20 6.41 -39.51
C ALA A 103 17.66 5.95 -39.58
N VAL A 104 17.99 4.85 -38.90
CA VAL A 104 19.15 4.01 -39.26
C VAL A 104 18.64 2.60 -39.51
N VAL A 105 18.76 2.25 -40.79
CA VAL A 105 18.61 0.94 -41.40
C VAL A 105 19.73 0.03 -40.90
N GLU A 106 19.37 -1.16 -40.40
CA GLU A 106 20.29 -2.29 -40.33
C GLU A 106 19.66 -3.48 -41.07
N PRO A 107 20.20 -3.85 -42.24
CA PRO A 107 20.06 -5.20 -42.74
C PRO A 107 21.45 -5.79 -42.96
N GLY A 108 21.79 -6.86 -42.24
CA GLY A 108 22.92 -7.67 -42.68
C GLY A 108 23.44 -8.73 -41.72
N VAL A 109 23.44 -9.96 -42.25
CA VAL A 109 24.41 -11.05 -41.97
C VAL A 109 24.10 -11.89 -40.73
N GLY A 110 23.93 -13.21 -40.83
CA GLY A 110 24.14 -14.08 -41.97
C GLY A 110 23.66 -15.50 -41.70
N ALA A 111 23.27 -16.16 -42.79
CA ALA A 111 23.16 -17.59 -42.87
C ALA A 111 24.53 -18.24 -42.68
N ARG A 112 24.60 -19.27 -41.83
CA ARG A 112 25.30 -20.54 -42.07
C ARG A 112 25.11 -21.49 -40.89
#